data_AF-A0A8T6ZCT6-F1
#
_entry.id   AF-A0A8T6ZCT6-F1
#
_cell.length_a   1.000
_cell.length_b   1.000
_cell.length_c   1.000
_cell.angle_alpha   90.00
_cell.angle_beta   90.00
_cell.angle_gamma   90.00
#
_symmetry.space_group_name_H-M   'P 1'
#
loop_
_entity.id
_entity.type
_entity.pdbx_description
1 polymer ?
#
loop_
_entity_poly.entity_id
_entity_poly.type
_entity_poly.pdbx_seq_one_letter_code
_entity_poly.pdbx_strand_id
1 'polypeptide(L)'
;MVTNMQSSLIGRWRNEYGSILAVHSHASDGALSGTYTSETGASGTYRVNGWAPESELSNRPISLSVFWRPIGCTEVDPSWNWVSIMTGVLFLDTPDSQPIIRFLHGLVASTPFEAVETRRCGVYAESLTFRRVTSHEAGLVTPEHFPDDDLALGSARAILVNVDPASNYKNVDFTYDVSGDCIGRVNGVVVTGFIDPRPPADVQGIALTGICMTNRVCAVGFGGFIDLRSSTATLDLFESAAVKYPNKYSAVAVSQERFVVEFKEPSAEQTRNR
;
A
#
# COMPACT_ATOMS: atom_id res chain seq x y z
N MET A 1 -0.22 15.58 -28.47
CA MET A 1 0.92 14.75 -28.04
C MET A 1 0.42 13.32 -27.99
N VAL A 2 1.08 12.39 -28.66
CA VAL A 2 0.76 10.96 -28.53
C VAL A 2 1.35 10.53 -27.19
N THR A 3 0.51 10.35 -26.17
CA THR A 3 0.92 9.71 -24.91
C THR A 3 1.43 8.32 -25.26
N ASN A 4 2.71 8.07 -24.98
CA ASN A 4 3.32 6.80 -25.29
C ASN A 4 2.77 5.76 -24.29
N MET A 5 1.74 5.01 -24.68
CA MET A 5 1.05 4.04 -23.81
C MET A 5 1.99 2.99 -23.17
N GLN A 6 3.21 2.85 -23.66
CA GLN A 6 4.25 2.01 -23.07
C GLN A 6 4.83 2.58 -21.77
N SER A 7 4.91 3.89 -21.57
CA SER A 7 5.47 4.49 -20.34
C SER A 7 4.46 4.72 -19.22
N SER A 8 3.18 4.51 -19.50
CA SER A 8 2.10 4.81 -18.57
C SER A 8 1.97 3.72 -17.50
N LEU A 9 1.86 4.14 -16.24
CA LEU A 9 1.60 3.27 -15.10
C LEU A 9 0.14 2.77 -15.09
N ILE A 10 -0.80 3.59 -15.59
CA ILE A 10 -2.21 3.23 -15.70
C ILE A 10 -2.35 2.01 -16.63
N GLY A 11 -3.15 1.04 -16.20
CA GLY A 11 -3.39 -0.19 -16.93
C GLY A 11 -3.25 -1.43 -16.07
N ARG A 12 -3.18 -2.59 -16.73
CA ARG A 12 -3.14 -3.90 -16.10
C ARG A 12 -1.75 -4.50 -16.18
N TRP A 13 -1.31 -5.06 -15.06
CA TRP A 13 -0.02 -5.66 -14.89
C TRP A 13 -0.18 -7.03 -14.24
N ARG A 14 0.49 -8.05 -14.76
CA ARG A 14 0.44 -9.43 -14.27
C ARG A 14 1.77 -9.84 -13.66
N ASN A 15 1.75 -10.50 -12.50
CA ASN A 15 2.93 -11.11 -11.90
C ASN A 15 3.09 -12.60 -12.25
N GLU A 16 4.15 -13.22 -11.74
CA GLU A 16 4.48 -14.64 -11.91
C GLU A 16 3.42 -15.61 -11.36
N TYR A 17 2.59 -15.16 -10.42
CA TYR A 17 1.49 -15.94 -9.83
C TYR A 17 0.19 -15.87 -10.65
N GLY A 18 0.16 -15.09 -11.74
CA GLY A 18 -1.05 -14.85 -12.53
C GLY A 18 -1.92 -13.70 -12.01
N SER A 19 -1.65 -13.20 -10.81
CA SER A 19 -2.38 -12.10 -10.19
C SER A 19 -2.26 -10.81 -10.99
N ILE A 20 -3.35 -10.02 -11.00
CA ILE A 20 -3.49 -8.81 -11.80
C ILE A 20 -3.53 -7.58 -10.90
N LEU A 21 -2.55 -6.69 -11.04
CA LEU A 21 -2.63 -5.32 -10.58
C LEU A 21 -3.25 -4.45 -11.68
N ALA A 22 -4.40 -3.86 -11.42
CA ALA A 22 -5.00 -2.85 -12.29
C ALA A 22 -4.88 -1.47 -11.62
N VAL A 23 -4.10 -0.58 -12.22
CA VAL A 23 -4.00 0.83 -11.82
C VAL A 23 -5.02 1.61 -12.63
N HIS A 24 -6.01 2.19 -11.95
CA HIS A 24 -7.16 2.84 -12.57
C HIS A 24 -6.94 4.34 -12.74
N SER A 25 -6.34 4.99 -11.74
CA SER A 25 -6.04 6.41 -11.78
C SER A 25 -4.61 6.71 -11.35
N HIS A 26 -4.10 7.83 -11.85
CA HIS A 26 -2.87 8.47 -11.43
C HIS A 26 -3.13 9.97 -11.39
N ALA A 27 -3.36 10.49 -10.20
CA ALA A 27 -3.58 11.92 -9.99
C ALA A 27 -2.27 12.70 -10.18
N SER A 28 -2.38 13.99 -10.48
CA SER A 28 -1.23 14.86 -10.74
C SER A 28 -0.34 15.09 -9.50
N ASP A 29 -0.88 14.86 -8.30
CA ASP A 29 -0.10 14.86 -7.05
C ASP A 29 0.67 13.54 -6.82
N GLY A 30 0.45 12.55 -7.69
CA GLY A 30 1.08 11.25 -7.64
C GLY A 30 0.26 10.16 -6.96
N ALA A 31 -0.95 10.45 -6.46
CA ALA A 31 -1.82 9.44 -5.86
C ALA A 31 -2.30 8.43 -6.91
N LEU A 32 -2.38 7.16 -6.50
CA LEU A 32 -2.81 6.03 -7.31
C LEU A 32 -3.99 5.34 -6.66
N SER A 33 -4.96 4.92 -7.47
CA SER A 33 -6.00 3.97 -7.06
C SER A 33 -6.07 2.80 -8.02
N GLY A 34 -6.48 1.64 -7.50
CA GLY A 34 -6.37 0.39 -8.22
C GLY A 34 -7.17 -0.75 -7.61
N THR A 35 -7.05 -1.91 -8.25
CA THR A 35 -7.47 -3.19 -7.70
C THR A 35 -6.37 -4.23 -7.90
N TYR A 36 -6.29 -5.18 -6.97
CA TYR A 36 -5.43 -6.34 -7.07
C TYR A 36 -6.30 -7.59 -7.11
N THR A 37 -6.23 -8.39 -8.16
CA THR A 37 -6.94 -9.67 -8.26
C THR A 37 -5.94 -10.80 -8.04
N SER A 38 -6.17 -11.62 -7.02
CA SER A 38 -5.36 -12.81 -6.74
C SER A 38 -6.14 -14.08 -7.06
N GLU A 39 -5.46 -15.03 -7.70
CA GLU A 39 -5.95 -16.39 -7.95
C GLU A 39 -5.25 -17.43 -7.05
N THR A 40 -4.26 -17.00 -6.26
CA THR A 40 -3.49 -17.86 -5.36
C THR A 40 -3.69 -17.41 -3.91
N GLY A 41 -3.83 -18.40 -3.00
CA GLY A 41 -4.09 -18.17 -1.59
C GLY A 41 -5.48 -17.58 -1.33
N ALA A 42 -5.53 -16.42 -0.68
CA ALA A 42 -6.75 -15.63 -0.55
C ALA A 42 -7.15 -15.12 -1.95
N SER A 43 -8.09 -15.83 -2.58
CA SER A 43 -8.57 -15.51 -3.91
C SER A 43 -9.65 -14.45 -3.86
N GLY A 44 -9.57 -13.46 -4.75
CA GLY A 44 -10.52 -12.36 -4.77
C GLY A 44 -9.97 -11.12 -5.44
N THR A 45 -10.77 -10.05 -5.43
CA THR A 45 -10.36 -8.72 -5.88
C THR A 45 -10.32 -7.78 -4.70
N TYR A 46 -9.20 -7.08 -4.55
CA TYR A 46 -8.85 -6.30 -3.38
C TYR A 46 -8.62 -4.84 -3.76
N ARG A 47 -8.87 -3.94 -2.82
CA ARG A 47 -8.62 -2.50 -3.00
C ARG A 47 -7.12 -2.22 -2.99
N VAL A 48 -6.69 -1.31 -3.86
CA VAL A 48 -5.31 -0.80 -3.92
C VAL A 48 -5.34 0.71 -3.88
N ASN A 49 -4.48 1.29 -3.05
CA ASN A 49 -4.09 2.68 -3.09
C ASN A 49 -2.57 2.78 -3.09
N GLY A 50 -2.04 3.93 -3.50
CA GLY A 50 -0.60 4.08 -3.55
C GLY A 50 -0.15 5.42 -4.10
N TRP A 51 1.15 5.51 -4.37
CA TRP A 51 1.80 6.71 -4.83
C TRP A 51 2.93 6.41 -5.81
N ALA A 52 3.03 7.23 -6.86
CA ALA A 52 4.18 7.28 -7.78
C ALA A 52 4.31 8.69 -8.39
N PRO A 53 5.52 9.13 -8.77
CA PRO A 53 5.68 10.38 -9.50
C PRO A 53 4.93 10.33 -10.83
N GLU A 54 4.29 11.44 -11.21
CA GLU A 54 3.62 11.57 -12.51
C GLU A 54 4.59 11.36 -13.69
N SER A 55 5.84 11.83 -13.57
CA SER A 55 6.81 11.90 -14.68
C SER A 55 6.92 10.60 -15.49
N GLU A 56 6.48 10.63 -16.75
CA GLU A 56 6.41 9.43 -17.59
C GLU A 56 7.73 8.97 -18.22
N LEU A 57 8.80 9.75 -18.09
CA LEU A 57 9.96 9.65 -19.00
C LEU A 57 11.13 8.83 -18.45
N SER A 58 11.06 8.35 -17.22
CA SER A 58 12.15 7.62 -16.57
C SER A 58 11.64 6.54 -15.62
N ASN A 59 12.58 5.70 -15.17
CA ASN A 59 12.31 4.80 -14.06
C ASN A 59 11.88 5.61 -12.86
N ARG A 60 10.85 5.14 -12.17
CA ARG A 60 10.30 5.89 -11.05
C ARG A 60 9.92 4.99 -9.87
N PRO A 61 10.15 5.47 -8.64
CA PRO A 61 9.72 4.75 -7.46
C PRO A 61 8.19 4.68 -7.41
N ILE A 62 7.67 3.62 -6.81
CA ILE A 62 6.25 3.38 -6.62
C ILE A 62 6.03 2.67 -5.29
N SER A 63 4.96 3.00 -4.59
CA SER A 63 4.55 2.32 -3.36
C SER A 63 3.04 2.12 -3.37
N LEU A 64 2.58 0.89 -3.13
CA LEU A 64 1.17 0.51 -3.12
C LEU A 64 0.85 -0.24 -1.84
N SER A 65 -0.39 -0.10 -1.36
CA SER A 65 -0.94 -0.91 -0.29
C SER A 65 -2.17 -1.66 -0.76
N VAL A 66 -2.38 -2.84 -0.18
CA VAL A 66 -3.51 -3.72 -0.47
C VAL A 66 -4.19 -4.09 0.83
N PHE A 67 -5.52 -4.06 0.86
CA PHE A 67 -6.29 -4.61 1.97
C PHE A 67 -6.92 -5.95 1.55
N TRP A 68 -6.59 -7.03 2.25
CA TRP A 68 -6.98 -8.40 1.91
C TRP A 68 -8.41 -8.77 2.30
N ARG A 69 -9.26 -7.77 2.46
CA ARG A 69 -10.71 -7.93 2.50
C ARG A 69 -11.26 -7.82 1.06
N PRO A 70 -11.75 -8.92 0.46
CA PRO A 70 -12.21 -8.91 -0.91
C PRO A 70 -13.45 -8.04 -1.09
N ILE A 71 -13.50 -7.35 -2.24
CA ILE A 71 -14.62 -6.52 -2.65
C ILE A 71 -15.81 -7.42 -2.98
N GLY A 72 -16.99 -7.09 -2.47
CA GLY A 72 -18.25 -7.78 -2.79
C GLY A 72 -18.38 -9.20 -2.20
N CYS A 73 -17.42 -9.64 -1.39
CA CYS A 73 -17.50 -10.94 -0.72
C CYS A 73 -18.12 -10.81 0.68
N THR A 74 -18.89 -11.82 1.08
CA THR A 74 -19.51 -11.92 2.40
C THR A 74 -18.94 -13.05 3.26
N GLU A 75 -18.20 -13.98 2.66
CA GLU A 75 -17.57 -15.10 3.37
C GLU A 75 -16.26 -14.63 4.01
N VAL A 76 -16.24 -14.61 5.34
CA VAL A 76 -15.11 -14.12 6.12
C VAL A 76 -14.07 -15.23 6.27
N ASP A 77 -12.82 -14.91 5.96
CA ASP A 77 -11.66 -15.75 6.27
C ASP A 77 -10.60 -14.93 7.05
N PRO A 78 -9.57 -15.57 7.64
CA PRO A 78 -8.57 -14.86 8.43
C PRO A 78 -7.82 -13.75 7.69
N SER A 79 -7.66 -13.86 6.37
CA SER A 79 -6.92 -12.89 5.53
C SER A 79 -7.60 -11.53 5.42
N TRP A 80 -8.89 -11.42 5.78
CA TRP A 80 -9.60 -10.13 5.85
C TRP A 80 -8.99 -9.12 6.82
N ASN A 81 -8.10 -9.58 7.71
CA ASN A 81 -7.38 -8.77 8.69
C ASN A 81 -5.97 -8.41 8.21
N TRP A 82 -5.56 -8.90 7.04
CA TRP A 82 -4.23 -8.69 6.49
C TRP A 82 -4.20 -7.45 5.62
N VAL A 83 -3.04 -6.82 5.60
CA VAL A 83 -2.72 -5.75 4.66
C VAL A 83 -1.41 -6.07 3.97
N SER A 84 -1.07 -5.33 2.93
CA SER A 84 0.23 -5.44 2.30
C SER A 84 0.79 -4.09 1.97
N ILE A 85 2.11 -4.02 2.06
CA ILE A 85 2.91 -2.94 1.50
C ILE A 85 3.72 -3.49 0.32
N MET A 86 3.72 -2.78 -0.80
CA MET A 86 4.48 -3.12 -2.00
C MET A 86 5.23 -1.88 -2.46
N THR A 87 6.54 -1.84 -2.25
CA THR A 87 7.36 -0.67 -2.60
C THR A 87 8.44 -1.09 -3.58
N GLY A 88 8.70 -0.26 -4.59
CA GLY A 88 9.43 -0.72 -5.77
C GLY A 88 9.67 0.36 -6.81
N VAL A 89 9.94 -0.08 -8.02
CA VAL A 89 10.26 0.80 -9.16
C VAL A 89 9.57 0.29 -10.42
N LEU A 90 8.95 1.20 -11.16
CA LEU A 90 8.61 1.01 -12.58
C LEU A 90 9.89 1.24 -13.39
N PHE A 91 10.38 0.20 -14.05
CA PHE A 91 11.54 0.23 -14.94
C PHE A 91 11.10 0.38 -16.39
N LEU A 92 11.64 1.38 -17.07
CA LEU A 92 11.47 1.65 -18.50
C LEU A 92 12.74 1.32 -19.31
N ASP A 93 13.90 1.22 -18.65
CA ASP A 93 15.21 0.94 -19.25
C ASP A 93 15.59 -0.55 -19.22
N THR A 94 14.59 -1.42 -19.37
CA THR A 94 14.79 -2.88 -19.38
C THR A 94 15.51 -3.36 -20.65
N PRO A 95 16.21 -4.50 -20.63
CA PRO A 95 16.94 -5.00 -21.79
C PRO A 95 16.06 -5.34 -23.00
N ASP A 96 14.79 -5.69 -22.77
CA ASP A 96 13.79 -6.01 -23.79
C ASP A 96 12.96 -4.78 -24.21
N SER A 97 13.28 -3.60 -23.67
CA SER A 97 12.51 -2.35 -23.83
C SER A 97 11.03 -2.50 -23.45
N GLN A 98 10.69 -3.52 -22.65
CA GLN A 98 9.34 -3.71 -22.12
C GLN A 98 9.29 -3.24 -20.67
N PRO A 99 8.39 -2.31 -20.33
CA PRO A 99 8.22 -1.84 -18.96
C PRO A 99 7.90 -2.98 -18.00
N ILE A 100 8.52 -2.94 -16.83
CA ILE A 100 8.15 -3.83 -15.71
C ILE A 100 8.01 -3.02 -14.44
N ILE A 101 7.14 -3.47 -13.54
CA ILE A 101 7.14 -3.00 -12.16
C ILE A 101 7.75 -4.10 -11.30
N ARG A 102 8.75 -3.76 -10.49
CA ARG A 102 9.28 -4.70 -9.51
C ARG A 102 9.08 -4.13 -8.12
N PHE A 103 8.39 -4.90 -7.28
CA PHE A 103 8.15 -4.58 -5.88
C PHE A 103 8.96 -5.51 -4.98
N LEU A 104 9.36 -4.98 -3.82
CA LEU A 104 9.48 -5.78 -2.62
C LEU A 104 8.13 -5.69 -1.91
N HIS A 105 7.47 -6.83 -1.77
CA HIS A 105 6.18 -7.00 -1.12
C HIS A 105 6.39 -7.44 0.32
N GLY A 106 5.71 -6.79 1.27
CA GLY A 106 5.55 -7.23 2.65
C GLY A 106 4.07 -7.53 2.92
N LEU A 107 3.72 -8.81 3.00
CA LEU A 107 2.41 -9.26 3.46
C LEU A 107 2.36 -9.18 4.99
N VAL A 108 1.56 -8.26 5.52
CA VAL A 108 1.35 -8.07 6.95
C VAL A 108 0.20 -8.97 7.39
N ALA A 109 0.54 -10.19 7.83
CA ALA A 109 -0.41 -11.15 8.34
C ALA A 109 -0.59 -10.97 9.86
N SER A 110 -1.68 -10.32 10.28
CA SER A 110 -2.05 -10.14 11.69
C SER A 110 -2.72 -11.37 12.31
N THR A 111 -3.16 -12.30 11.47
CA THR A 111 -3.80 -13.56 11.87
C THR A 111 -3.15 -14.74 11.14
N PRO A 112 -3.04 -15.92 11.76
CA PRO A 112 -2.68 -17.15 11.04
C PRO A 112 -3.79 -17.57 10.07
N PHE A 113 -3.40 -18.18 8.95
CA PHE A 113 -4.30 -18.83 8.01
C PHE A 113 -3.65 -20.10 7.44
N GLU A 114 -3.98 -21.24 8.04
CA GLU A 114 -3.33 -22.52 7.73
C GLU A 114 -3.58 -22.97 6.29
N ALA A 115 -4.76 -22.68 5.72
CA ALA A 115 -5.12 -23.07 4.35
C ALA A 115 -4.19 -22.47 3.27
N VAL A 116 -3.45 -21.42 3.62
CA VAL A 116 -2.45 -20.77 2.75
C VAL A 116 -1.04 -20.77 3.38
N GLU A 117 -0.81 -21.68 4.32
CA GLU A 117 0.47 -21.92 5.00
C GLU A 117 1.03 -20.74 5.83
N THR A 118 0.23 -19.70 6.07
CA THR A 118 0.57 -18.60 6.97
C THR A 118 0.36 -19.02 8.42
N ARG A 119 1.35 -19.70 9.01
CA ARG A 119 1.22 -20.34 10.34
C ARG A 119 1.34 -19.39 11.53
N ARG A 120 1.93 -18.21 11.35
CA ARG A 120 2.13 -17.22 12.41
C ARG A 120 1.91 -15.81 11.90
N CYS A 121 1.58 -14.91 12.81
CA CYS A 121 1.57 -13.49 12.52
C CYS A 121 2.99 -13.02 12.14
N GLY A 122 3.09 -12.10 11.20
CA GLY A 122 4.38 -11.57 10.74
C GLY A 122 4.29 -10.83 9.42
N VAL A 123 5.41 -10.20 9.04
CA VAL A 123 5.59 -9.61 7.71
C VAL A 123 6.33 -10.62 6.83
N TYR A 124 5.64 -11.15 5.82
CA TYR A 124 6.22 -12.09 4.85
C TYR A 124 6.70 -11.31 3.64
N ALA A 125 8.01 -11.38 3.35
CA ALA A 125 8.64 -10.57 2.33
C ALA A 125 8.96 -11.37 1.06
N GLU A 126 8.65 -10.80 -0.11
CA GLU A 126 8.93 -11.40 -1.41
C GLU A 126 9.19 -10.33 -2.49
N SER A 127 9.99 -10.65 -3.51
CA SER A 127 10.08 -9.82 -4.72
C SER A 127 9.01 -10.22 -5.73
N LEU A 128 8.15 -9.29 -6.13
CA LEU A 128 7.15 -9.51 -7.18
C LEU A 128 7.52 -8.75 -8.45
N THR A 129 7.40 -9.39 -9.62
CA THR A 129 7.65 -8.74 -10.91
C THR A 129 6.41 -8.72 -11.78
N PHE A 130 5.90 -7.52 -12.03
CA PHE A 130 4.73 -7.30 -12.86
C PHE A 130 5.11 -6.86 -14.27
N ARG A 131 4.45 -7.47 -15.26
CA ARG A 131 4.58 -7.14 -16.69
C ARG A 131 3.24 -6.68 -17.23
N ARG A 132 3.26 -5.77 -18.20
CA ARG A 132 2.04 -5.23 -18.79
C ARG A 132 1.24 -6.34 -19.47
N VAL A 133 -0.06 -6.38 -19.23
CA VAL A 133 -0.99 -7.30 -19.92
C VAL A 133 -1.22 -6.78 -21.34
N THR A 134 -0.94 -7.60 -22.35
CA THR A 134 -1.19 -7.24 -23.75
C THR A 134 -2.68 -7.37 -24.11
N SER A 135 -3.15 -6.58 -25.08
CA SER A 135 -4.57 -6.42 -25.45
C SER A 135 -5.33 -7.71 -25.82
N HIS A 136 -4.65 -8.81 -26.14
CA HIS A 136 -5.30 -10.11 -26.41
C HIS A 136 -5.90 -10.81 -25.17
N GLU A 137 -5.62 -10.33 -23.97
CA GLU A 137 -6.13 -10.88 -22.70
C GLU A 137 -7.03 -9.89 -21.94
N ALA A 138 -7.35 -8.75 -22.58
CA ALA A 138 -8.11 -7.66 -21.98
C ALA A 138 -9.62 -7.94 -22.00
N GLY A 139 -10.05 -9.00 -21.32
CA GLY A 139 -11.43 -9.06 -20.81
C GLY A 139 -11.63 -7.87 -19.87
N LEU A 140 -12.41 -6.90 -20.31
CA LEU A 140 -12.69 -5.64 -19.63
C LEU A 140 -13.57 -5.91 -18.40
N VAL A 141 -12.98 -5.79 -17.22
CA VAL A 141 -13.73 -5.41 -16.03
C VAL A 141 -13.38 -3.95 -15.79
N THR A 142 -14.33 -3.07 -16.08
CA THR A 142 -14.29 -1.68 -15.62
C THR A 142 -14.75 -1.70 -14.17
N PRO A 143 -13.90 -1.45 -13.17
CA PRO A 143 -14.40 -1.31 -11.81
C PRO A 143 -15.05 0.06 -11.63
N GLU A 144 -16.06 0.08 -10.77
CA GLU A 144 -16.79 1.27 -10.36
C GLU A 144 -15.82 2.36 -9.91
N HIS A 145 -16.13 3.60 -10.30
CA HIS A 145 -15.51 4.80 -9.77
C HIS A 145 -15.59 4.73 -8.24
N PHE A 146 -14.46 4.53 -7.57
CA PHE A 146 -14.40 4.73 -6.13
C PHE A 146 -14.61 6.22 -5.89
N PRO A 147 -15.58 6.61 -5.06
CA PRO A 147 -15.80 8.02 -4.78
C PRO A 147 -14.52 8.58 -4.15
N ASP A 148 -13.84 9.44 -4.92
CA ASP A 148 -13.09 10.53 -4.34
C ASP A 148 -14.11 11.36 -3.52
N ASP A 149 -13.78 11.69 -2.28
CA ASP A 149 -14.44 12.73 -1.43
C ASP A 149 -15.38 12.36 -0.26
N ASP A 150 -15.45 11.12 0.26
CA ASP A 150 -16.26 10.86 1.49
C ASP A 150 -15.49 10.22 2.67
N LEU A 151 -14.20 10.53 2.86
CA LEU A 151 -13.53 10.32 4.16
C LEU A 151 -13.87 11.46 5.13
N ALA A 152 -15.14 11.62 5.46
CA ALA A 152 -15.57 12.57 6.46
C ALA A 152 -16.88 12.13 7.12
N LEU A 153 -16.82 11.17 8.05
CA LEU A 153 -17.66 11.09 9.26
C LEU A 153 -17.33 9.82 10.06
N GLY A 154 -16.85 9.98 11.31
CA GLY A 154 -16.64 8.87 12.25
C GLY A 154 -15.25 8.23 12.26
N SER A 155 -14.24 8.87 11.67
CA SER A 155 -12.89 8.34 11.59
C SER A 155 -12.17 8.37 12.95
N ALA A 156 -11.66 7.22 13.39
CA ALA A 156 -10.72 7.15 14.50
C ALA A 156 -9.37 7.74 14.07
N ARG A 157 -8.61 8.30 15.02
CA ARG A 157 -7.28 8.86 14.74
C ARG A 157 -6.22 8.13 15.55
N ALA A 158 -5.09 7.85 14.93
CA ALA A 158 -3.92 7.28 15.58
C ALA A 158 -2.71 8.17 15.35
N ILE A 159 -1.97 8.43 16.43
CA ILE A 159 -0.71 9.16 16.41
C ILE A 159 0.39 8.24 16.91
N LEU A 160 1.41 8.06 16.09
CA LEU A 160 2.57 7.22 16.33
C LEU A 160 3.78 8.12 16.49
N VAL A 161 4.41 8.06 17.67
CA VAL A 161 5.63 8.82 17.99
C VAL A 161 6.78 7.84 18.11
N ASN A 162 7.84 8.06 17.34
CA ASN A 162 8.99 7.17 17.30
C ASN A 162 9.71 7.15 18.66
N VAL A 163 10.10 5.95 19.10
CA VAL A 163 10.85 5.77 20.35
C VAL A 163 12.29 6.27 20.24
N ASP A 164 12.85 6.29 19.03
CA ASP A 164 14.17 6.85 18.73
C ASP A 164 14.05 8.32 18.28
N PRO A 165 14.51 9.29 19.09
CA PRO A 165 14.46 10.71 18.73
C PRO A 165 15.37 11.07 17.53
N ALA A 166 16.34 10.20 17.21
CA ALA A 166 17.25 10.36 16.07
C ALA A 166 16.67 9.81 14.77
N SER A 167 15.56 9.07 14.81
CA SER A 167 14.92 8.53 13.61
C SER A 167 14.50 9.66 12.66
N ASN A 168 14.62 9.37 11.37
CA ASN A 168 14.09 10.25 10.34
C ASN A 168 12.56 10.24 10.34
N TYR A 169 11.90 9.23 10.90
CA TYR A 169 10.44 9.03 10.91
C TYR A 169 9.87 9.25 12.30
N LYS A 170 9.79 10.52 12.71
CA LYS A 170 9.49 10.89 14.10
C LYS A 170 8.02 10.75 14.45
N ASN A 171 7.15 11.18 13.53
CA ASN A 171 5.70 11.22 13.77
C ASN A 171 4.95 10.70 12.55
N VAL A 172 4.02 9.78 12.80
CA VAL A 172 3.02 9.29 11.86
C VAL A 172 1.65 9.60 12.45
N ASP A 173 0.85 10.39 11.76
CA ASP A 173 -0.46 10.84 12.23
C ASP A 173 -1.48 10.58 11.12
N PHE A 174 -2.46 9.72 11.39
CA PHE A 174 -3.45 9.33 10.40
C PHE A 174 -4.82 9.12 11.02
N THR A 175 -5.83 9.33 10.19
CA THR A 175 -7.22 8.95 10.46
C THR A 175 -7.56 7.72 9.65
N TYR A 176 -8.44 6.88 10.19
CA TYR A 176 -8.97 5.73 9.48
C TYR A 176 -10.46 5.54 9.74
N ASP A 177 -11.16 4.96 8.78
CA ASP A 177 -12.59 4.71 8.86
C ASP A 177 -12.93 3.23 9.16
N VAL A 178 -14.23 2.92 9.20
CA VAL A 178 -14.73 1.56 9.44
C VAL A 178 -14.42 0.58 8.30
N SER A 179 -14.06 1.11 7.13
CA SER A 179 -13.63 0.34 5.96
C SER A 179 -12.13 0.04 6.00
N GLY A 180 -11.39 0.66 6.93
CA GLY A 180 -9.95 0.50 7.09
C GLY A 180 -9.13 1.44 6.21
N ASP A 181 -9.75 2.42 5.53
CA ASP A 181 -9.04 3.36 4.68
C ASP A 181 -8.32 4.40 5.54
N CYS A 182 -7.01 4.57 5.30
CA CYS A 182 -6.18 5.52 6.03
C CYS A 182 -5.82 6.74 5.19
N ILE A 183 -5.85 7.91 5.81
CA ILE A 183 -5.22 9.12 5.30
C ILE A 183 -4.48 9.84 6.43
N GLY A 184 -3.26 10.31 6.14
CA GLY A 184 -2.44 10.92 7.18
C GLY A 184 -1.18 11.58 6.65
N ARG A 185 -0.25 11.79 7.57
CA ARG A 185 1.07 12.35 7.29
C ARG A 185 2.18 11.65 8.05
N VAL A 186 3.33 11.53 7.40
CA VAL A 186 4.59 11.11 8.02
C VAL A 186 5.62 12.21 7.82
N ASN A 187 6.04 12.86 8.91
CA ASN A 187 6.89 14.06 8.88
C ASN A 187 6.44 15.13 7.85
N GLY A 188 5.14 15.29 7.67
CA GLY A 188 4.56 16.23 6.71
C GLY A 188 4.33 15.67 5.30
N VAL A 189 4.88 14.51 4.94
CA VAL A 189 4.56 13.81 3.67
C VAL A 189 3.17 13.19 3.77
N VAL A 190 2.29 13.44 2.80
CA VAL A 190 0.96 12.80 2.76
C VAL A 190 1.15 11.29 2.58
N VAL A 191 0.40 10.52 3.37
CA VAL A 191 0.31 9.07 3.21
C VAL A 191 -1.13 8.61 3.16
N THR A 192 -1.37 7.56 2.40
CA THR A 192 -2.65 6.84 2.35
C THR A 192 -2.39 5.35 2.47
N GLY A 193 -3.38 4.58 2.88
CA GLY A 193 -3.19 3.15 3.00
C GLY A 193 -4.36 2.44 3.62
N PHE A 194 -4.07 1.34 4.29
CA PHE A 194 -5.06 0.52 4.95
C PHE A 194 -4.61 0.12 6.35
N ILE A 195 -5.57 0.03 7.25
CA ILE A 195 -5.45 -0.58 8.57
C ILE A 195 -6.56 -1.61 8.69
N ASP A 196 -6.31 -2.70 9.41
CA ASP A 196 -7.38 -3.60 9.83
C ASP A 196 -8.27 -2.86 10.85
N PRO A 197 -9.51 -2.46 10.52
CA PRO A 197 -10.32 -1.63 11.42
C PRO A 197 -10.89 -2.44 12.59
N ARG A 198 -10.85 -3.79 12.54
CA ARG A 198 -11.51 -4.67 13.50
C ARG A 198 -10.67 -5.93 13.76
N PRO A 199 -9.46 -5.78 14.35
CA PRO A 199 -8.58 -6.90 14.56
C PRO A 199 -9.20 -7.92 15.54
N PRO A 200 -9.10 -9.23 15.26
CA PRO A 200 -9.67 -10.27 16.13
C PRO A 200 -8.82 -10.53 17.39
N ALA A 201 -7.67 -9.87 17.51
CA ALA A 201 -6.73 -9.98 18.61
C ALA A 201 -6.09 -8.61 18.90
N ASP A 202 -5.17 -8.57 19.87
CA ASP A 202 -4.45 -7.33 20.26
C ASP A 202 -3.43 -6.85 19.21
N VAL A 203 -3.38 -7.48 18.03
CA VAL A 203 -2.44 -7.14 16.95
C VAL A 203 -3.22 -6.67 15.74
N GLN A 204 -3.00 -5.42 15.36
CA GLN A 204 -3.66 -4.76 14.23
C GLN A 204 -2.66 -4.57 13.09
N GLY A 205 -3.01 -5.05 11.88
CA GLY A 205 -2.19 -4.85 10.70
C GLY A 205 -2.37 -3.44 10.13
N ILE A 206 -1.27 -2.80 9.71
CA ILE A 206 -1.30 -1.50 9.03
C ILE A 206 -0.31 -1.47 7.86
N ALA A 207 -0.72 -0.84 6.75
CA ALA A 207 0.10 -0.52 5.60
C ALA A 207 -0.20 0.91 5.13
N LEU A 208 0.80 1.79 5.11
CA LEU A 208 0.70 3.17 4.62
C LEU A 208 1.71 3.39 3.50
N THR A 209 1.36 4.20 2.51
CA THR A 209 2.19 4.52 1.34
C THR A 209 2.21 6.02 1.14
N GLY A 210 3.30 6.54 0.57
CA GLY A 210 3.41 7.95 0.25
C GLY A 210 4.55 8.22 -0.71
N ILE A 211 4.70 9.50 -1.07
CA ILE A 211 5.81 9.95 -1.89
C ILE A 211 6.45 11.22 -1.33
N CYS A 212 7.77 11.17 -1.16
CA CYS A 212 8.56 12.33 -0.80
C CYS A 212 9.15 12.95 -2.07
N MET A 213 8.98 14.26 -2.23
CA MET A 213 9.45 15.03 -3.39
C MET A 213 10.39 16.18 -3.02
N THR A 214 10.67 16.39 -1.72
CA THR A 214 11.33 17.62 -1.24
C THR A 214 12.84 17.65 -1.49
N ASN A 215 13.54 16.53 -1.32
CA ASN A 215 15.00 16.45 -1.49
C ASN A 215 15.43 15.40 -2.53
N ARG A 216 14.67 14.31 -2.62
CA ARG A 216 14.81 13.24 -3.60
C ARG A 216 13.41 12.72 -3.87
N VAL A 217 13.15 12.31 -5.11
CA VAL A 217 11.91 11.61 -5.44
C VAL A 217 12.04 10.17 -4.92
N CYS A 218 11.32 9.84 -3.85
CA CYS A 218 11.27 8.50 -3.29
C CYS A 218 9.86 8.11 -2.86
N ALA A 219 9.44 6.90 -3.21
CA ALA A 219 8.18 6.35 -2.70
C ALA A 219 8.47 5.58 -1.43
N VAL A 220 7.65 5.80 -0.41
CA VAL A 220 7.79 5.22 0.92
C VAL A 220 6.62 4.31 1.22
N GLY A 221 6.89 3.26 1.97
CA GLY A 221 5.92 2.30 2.44
C GLY A 221 6.18 1.94 3.89
N PHE A 222 5.15 1.94 4.72
CA PHE A 222 5.19 1.51 6.11
C PHE A 222 4.28 0.31 6.22
N GLY A 223 4.78 -0.84 6.65
CA GLY A 223 3.97 -2.04 6.85
C GLY A 223 4.32 -2.70 8.17
N GLY A 224 3.33 -3.10 8.95
CA GLY A 224 3.61 -3.80 10.20
C GLY A 224 2.42 -3.83 11.14
N PHE A 225 2.72 -3.81 12.43
CA PHE A 225 1.75 -4.10 13.47
C PHE A 225 1.64 -2.98 14.49
N ILE A 226 0.41 -2.73 14.93
CA ILE A 226 0.11 -2.05 16.18
C ILE A 226 -0.28 -3.11 17.21
N ASP A 227 0.44 -3.16 18.32
CA ASP A 227 0.04 -3.90 19.52
C ASP A 227 -0.85 -2.99 20.37
N LEU A 228 -2.14 -3.34 20.42
CA LEU A 228 -3.18 -2.60 21.13
C LEU A 228 -3.04 -2.70 22.64
N ARG A 229 -2.43 -3.78 23.15
CA ARG A 229 -2.26 -4.00 24.59
C ARG A 229 -1.13 -3.13 25.15
N SER A 230 0.00 -3.08 24.45
CA SER A 230 1.14 -2.24 24.86
C SER A 230 1.07 -0.82 24.31
N SER A 231 0.14 -0.52 23.40
CA SER A 231 0.07 0.76 22.69
C SER A 231 1.38 1.11 22.00
N THR A 232 1.94 0.12 21.29
CA THR A 232 3.19 0.29 20.53
C THR A 232 3.03 -0.22 19.11
N ALA A 233 3.71 0.40 18.16
CA ALA A 233 3.77 -0.09 16.79
C ALA A 233 5.20 -0.52 16.42
N THR A 234 5.32 -1.56 15.62
CA THR A 234 6.56 -1.93 14.93
C THR A 234 6.27 -1.97 13.44
N LEU A 235 6.87 -1.05 12.70
CA LEU A 235 6.65 -0.89 11.26
C LEU A 235 7.95 -1.12 10.51
N ASP A 236 7.91 -2.00 9.52
CA ASP A 236 8.93 -2.11 8.49
C ASP A 236 8.73 -0.97 7.50
N LEU A 237 9.78 -0.19 7.28
CA LEU A 237 9.84 0.90 6.34
C LEU A 237 10.51 0.42 5.06
N PHE A 238 9.84 0.64 3.94
CA PHE A 238 10.32 0.38 2.60
C PHE A 238 10.51 1.73 1.90
N GLU A 239 11.75 2.04 1.52
CA GLU A 239 12.04 3.25 0.75
C GLU A 239 12.55 2.88 -0.62
N SER A 240 11.89 3.36 -1.66
CA SER A 240 12.35 3.18 -3.04
C SER A 240 12.83 4.47 -3.68
N ALA A 241 13.85 4.36 -4.51
CA ALA A 241 14.34 5.44 -5.34
C ALA A 241 14.47 4.99 -6.80
N ALA A 242 14.38 5.94 -7.73
CA ALA A 242 14.65 5.65 -9.13
C ALA A 242 16.10 5.17 -9.32
N VAL A 243 16.26 3.93 -9.76
CA VAL A 243 17.55 3.33 -10.12
C VAL A 243 17.46 2.74 -11.53
N LYS A 244 18.60 2.61 -12.21
CA LYS A 244 18.65 1.93 -13.52
C LYS A 244 18.39 0.43 -13.36
N TYR A 245 17.84 -0.22 -14.38
CA TYR A 245 17.51 -1.65 -14.34
C TYR A 245 18.68 -2.58 -13.93
N PRO A 246 19.94 -2.37 -14.37
CA PRO A 246 21.07 -3.17 -13.89
C PRO A 246 21.28 -3.09 -12.36
N ASN A 247 20.87 -1.98 -11.75
CA ASN A 247 21.00 -1.71 -10.32
C ASN A 247 19.72 -2.00 -9.53
N LYS A 248 18.76 -2.73 -10.10
CA LYS A 248 17.47 -3.04 -9.46
C LYS A 248 17.58 -3.72 -8.08
N TYR A 249 18.74 -4.28 -7.73
CA TYR A 249 19.00 -4.87 -6.41
C TYR A 249 19.03 -3.83 -5.29
N SER A 250 19.33 -2.56 -5.59
CA SER A 250 19.36 -1.45 -4.63
C SER A 250 18.13 -0.56 -4.73
N ALA A 251 17.06 -1.04 -5.38
CA ALA A 251 15.87 -0.24 -5.66
C ALA A 251 15.06 0.07 -4.40
N VAL A 252 15.11 -0.81 -3.39
CA VAL A 252 14.36 -0.69 -2.14
C VAL A 252 15.31 -0.90 -0.96
N ALA A 253 15.35 0.06 -0.04
CA ALA A 253 15.96 -0.11 1.27
C ALA A 253 14.87 -0.46 2.29
N VAL A 254 15.17 -1.38 3.21
CA VAL A 254 14.27 -1.76 4.30
C VAL A 254 14.92 -1.45 5.63
N SER A 255 14.19 -0.78 6.52
CA SER A 255 14.52 -0.63 7.93
C SER A 255 13.28 -0.95 8.79
N GLN A 256 13.46 -0.97 10.10
CA GLN A 256 12.36 -1.18 11.04
C GLN A 256 12.38 -0.08 12.09
N GLU A 257 11.19 0.45 12.38
CA GLU A 257 10.97 1.55 13.32
C GLU A 257 9.98 1.12 14.40
N ARG A 258 10.13 1.69 15.60
CA ARG A 258 9.22 1.43 16.72
C ARG A 258 8.59 2.72 17.20
N PHE A 259 7.32 2.65 17.54
CA PHE A 259 6.53 3.80 17.94
C PHE A 259 5.75 3.52 19.21
N VAL A 260 5.53 4.56 20.00
CA VAL A 260 4.41 4.62 20.96
C VAL A 260 3.18 5.11 20.22
N VAL A 261 2.02 4.53 20.51
CA VAL A 261 0.75 4.80 19.83
C VAL A 261 -0.20 5.51 20.79
N GLU A 262 -0.81 6.60 20.32
CA GLU A 262 -1.92 7.27 20.98
C GLU A 262 -3.15 7.19 20.05
N PHE A 263 -4.21 6.52 20.51
CA PHE A 263 -5.50 6.54 19.83
C PHE A 263 -6.36 7.70 20.35
N LYS A 264 -7.00 8.42 19.43
CA LYS A 264 -7.95 9.49 19.74
C LYS A 264 -9.30 9.14 19.14
N GLU A 265 -10.30 9.13 20.02
CA GLU A 265 -11.69 8.99 19.62
C GLU A 265 -12.15 10.21 18.80
N PRO A 266 -13.09 10.03 17.85
CA PRO A 266 -13.75 11.14 17.17
C PRO A 266 -14.39 12.06 18.22
N SER A 267 -14.15 13.38 18.14
CA SER A 267 -14.70 14.30 19.14
C SER A 267 -16.24 14.29 19.10
N ALA A 268 -16.88 14.25 20.28
CA ALA A 268 -18.34 14.20 20.43
C ALA A 268 -19.08 15.41 19.82
N GLU A 269 -18.38 16.50 19.50
CA GLU A 269 -18.95 17.66 18.79
C GLU A 269 -19.25 17.37 17.32
N GLN A 270 -18.55 16.42 16.68
CA GLN A 270 -18.87 15.99 15.33
C GLN A 270 -20.16 15.14 15.27
N THR A 271 -20.58 14.60 16.41
CA THR A 271 -21.80 13.78 16.54
C THR A 271 -23.04 14.60 16.93
N ARG A 272 -22.87 15.83 17.46
CA ARG A 272 -23.98 16.64 18.02
C ARG A 272 -24.50 17.78 17.14
N ASN A 273 -23.84 18.10 16.04
CA ASN A 273 -24.34 19.07 15.06
C ASN A 273 -25.09 18.40 13.90
N ARG A 274 -25.87 17.36 14.20
CA ARG A 274 -26.93 16.84 13.32
C ARG A 274 -28.12 16.38 14.15
#